data_AF-A0A347U501-F1
#
_entry.id   AF-A0A347U501-F1
#
_cell.length_a   1.000
_cell.length_b   1.000
_cell.length_c   1.000
_cell.angle_alpha   90.00
_cell.angle_beta   90.00
_cell.angle_gamma   90.00
#
_symmetry.space_group_name_H-M   'P 1'
#
loop_
_entity.id
_entity.type
_entity.pdbx_description
1 polymer ?
#
loop_
_entity_poly.entity_id
_entity_poly.type
_entity_poly.pdbx_seq_one_letter_code
_entity_poly.pdbx_strand_id
1 'polypeptide(L)' 'MIELNKTYIHYKNKKSYIPLDFCKIQENEIWVKAVIYKPEDNEELFVRTYQEFEEKFIKQQN' A
#
# COMPACT_ATOMS: atom_id res chain seq x y z
N MET A 1 -2.42 9.02 6.94
CA MET A 1 -1.27 8.31 7.55
C MET A 1 -1.51 6.83 7.42
N ILE A 2 -0.71 6.16 6.61
CA ILE A 2 -0.78 4.71 6.40
C ILE A 2 -0.20 4.04 7.64
N GLU A 3 -0.88 3.01 8.15
CA GLU A 3 -0.43 2.20 9.26
C GLU A 3 0.01 0.83 8.75
N LEU A 4 1.22 0.41 9.14
CA LEU A 4 1.74 -0.91 8.82
C LEU A 4 0.96 -2.00 9.56
N ASN A 5 0.88 -3.18 8.96
CA ASN A 5 0.23 -4.36 9.52
C ASN A 5 -1.26 -4.14 9.87
N LYS A 6 -1.92 -3.23 9.15
CA LYS A 6 -3.37 -3.02 9.20
C LYS A 6 -4.00 -3.39 7.87
N THR A 7 -5.25 -3.83 7.92
CA THR A 7 -5.99 -4.19 6.69
C THR A 7 -6.53 -2.95 5.99
N TYR A 8 -6.26 -2.88 4.70
CA TYR A 8 -6.76 -1.86 3.79
C TYR A 8 -7.49 -2.53 2.63
N ILE A 9 -8.62 -1.95 2.22
CA ILE A 9 -9.43 -2.45 1.11
C ILE A 9 -9.19 -1.57 -0.11
N HIS A 10 -8.78 -2.18 -1.23
CA HIS A 10 -8.61 -1.43 -2.47
C HIS A 10 -9.98 -1.03 -3.04
N TYR A 11 -10.15 0.26 -3.37
CA TYR A 11 -11.44 0.87 -3.68
C TYR A 11 -12.21 0.19 -4.84
N LYS A 12 -11.50 -0.28 -5.86
CA LYS A 12 -12.08 -0.85 -7.09
C LYS A 12 -12.39 -2.35 -6.99
N ASN A 13 -11.39 -3.18 -6.70
CA ASN A 13 -11.52 -4.65 -6.69
C ASN A 13 -12.04 -5.21 -5.35
N LYS A 14 -12.16 -4.36 -4.31
CA LYS A 14 -12.65 -4.73 -2.97
C LYS A 14 -11.83 -5.80 -2.25
N LYS A 15 -10.60 -6.07 -2.69
CA LYS A 15 -9.69 -7.02 -2.03
C LYS A 15 -8.94 -6.36 -0.88
N SER A 16 -8.59 -7.17 0.12
CA SER A 16 -7.81 -6.78 1.30
C SER A 16 -6.31 -6.86 1.05
N TYR A 17 -5.60 -5.88 1.56
CA TYR A 17 -4.15 -5.75 1.48
C TYR A 17 -3.58 -5.23 2.80
N ILE A 18 -2.32 -5.57 3.08
CA ILE A 18 -1.60 -5.24 4.30
C ILE A 18 -0.31 -4.50 3.93
N PRO A 19 -0.15 -3.22 4.31
CA PRO A 19 1.12 -2.51 4.23
C PRO A 19 2.14 -3.15 5.17
N LEU A 20 3.34 -3.43 4.67
CA LEU A 20 4.40 -4.11 5.40
C LEU A 20 5.54 -3.17 5.80
N ASP A 21 5.95 -2.28 4.89
CA ASP A 21 7.03 -1.34 5.14
C ASP A 21 6.91 -0.09 4.26
N PHE A 22 7.65 0.96 4.62
CA PHE A 22 7.84 2.14 3.81
C PHE A 22 9.20 2.11 3.12
N CYS A 23 9.23 2.54 1.86
CA CYS A 23 10.47 2.61 1.10
C CYS A 23 10.52 3.90 0.27
N LYS A 24 11.59 4.04 -0.51
CA LYS A 24 11.64 4.99 -1.61
C LYS A 24 11.80 4.24 -2.92
N ILE A 25 11.09 4.69 -3.95
CA ILE A 25 11.28 4.26 -5.34
C ILE A 25 11.74 5.46 -6.17
N GLN A 26 12.42 5.21 -7.28
CA GLN A 26 12.89 6.26 -8.17
C GLN A 26 11.88 6.45 -9.31
N GLU A 27 11.32 7.65 -9.42
CA GLU A 27 10.44 8.07 -10.52
C GLU A 27 11.02 9.31 -11.17
N ASN A 28 11.30 9.27 -12.48
CA ASN A 28 11.88 10.38 -13.23
C ASN A 28 13.11 10.99 -12.54
N GLU A 29 14.03 10.11 -12.10
CA GLU A 29 15.27 10.47 -11.39
C GLU A 29 15.08 11.04 -9.96
N ILE A 30 13.84 11.11 -9.46
CA ILE A 30 13.51 11.62 -8.12
C ILE A 30 13.10 10.47 -7.20
N TRP A 31 13.63 10.47 -5.97
CA TRP A 31 13.24 9.50 -4.94
C TRP A 31 11.93 9.90 -4.27
N VAL A 32 10.87 9.12 -4.50
CA VAL A 32 9.54 9.34 -3.92
C VAL A 32 9.21 8.32 -2.85
N LYS A 33 8.42 8.69 -1.85
CA LYS A 33 7.96 7.77 -0.79
C LYS A 33 7.02 6.72 -1.39
N ALA A 34 7.18 5.49 -0.95
CA ALA A 34 6.38 4.35 -1.38
C ALA A 34 6.07 3.42 -0.22
N VAL A 35 5.12 2.52 -0.46
CA VAL A 35 4.61 1.53 0.49
C VAL A 35 4.77 0.17 -0.15
N ILE A 36 5.44 -0.74 0.55
CA ILE A 36 5.46 -2.17 0.21
C ILE A 36 4.27 -2.80 0.90
N TYR A 37 3.46 -3.56 0.16
CA TYR A 37 2.25 -4.18 0.69
C TYR A 37 2.00 -5.54 0.03
N LYS A 38 1.18 -6.37 0.66
CA LYS A 38 0.78 -7.68 0.13
C LYS A 38 -0.72 -7.91 0.22
N PRO A 39 -1.30 -8.82 -0.58
CA PRO A 39 -2.65 -9.33 -0.36
C PRO A 39 -2.73 -10.04 0.98
N GLU A 40 -3.92 -10.07 1.58
CA GLU A 40 -4.12 -10.78 2.85
C GLU A 40 -4.03 -12.32 2.70
N ASP A 41 -4.26 -12.85 1.50
CA ASP A 41 -4.37 -14.29 1.20
C ASP A 41 -3.09 -14.93 0.64
N ASN A 42 -2.02 -14.18 0.41
CA ASN A 42 -0.75 -14.69 -0.12
C ASN A 42 0.46 -13.81 0.25
N GLU A 43 1.65 -14.17 -0.25
CA GLU A 43 2.94 -13.52 0.07
C GLU A 43 3.52 -12.69 -1.10
N GLU A 44 2.77 -12.49 -2.18
CA GLU A 44 3.23 -11.65 -3.29
C GLU A 44 3.35 -10.19 -2.84
N LEU A 45 4.50 -9.57 -3.14
CA LEU A 45 4.80 -8.19 -2.74
C LEU A 45 4.52 -7.22 -3.87
N PHE A 46 3.83 -6.14 -3.53
CA PHE A 46 3.53 -5.03 -4.41
C PHE A 46 4.11 -3.74 -3.83
N VAL A 47 4.39 -2.78 -4.70
CA VAL A 47 4.81 -1.43 -4.31
C VAL A 47 3.96 -0.39 -5.03
N ARG A 48 3.59 0.65 -4.29
CA ARG A 48 2.96 1.87 -4.84
C ARG A 48 3.56 3.09 -4.19
N THR A 49 3.47 4.24 -4.84
CA THR A 49 3.77 5.50 -4.17
C THR A 49 2.85 5.66 -2.96
N TYR A 50 3.35 6.37 -1.95
CA TYR A 50 2.61 6.63 -0.73
C TYR A 50 1.28 7.34 -1.04
N GLN A 51 1.30 8.30 -1.97
CA GLN A 51 0.12 9.02 -2.43
C GLN A 51 -0.89 8.10 -3.12
N GLU A 52 -0.45 7.27 -4.08
CA GLU A 52 -1.35 6.34 -4.76
C GLU A 52 -2.01 5.37 -3.78
N PHE A 53 -1.28 4.92 -2.76
CA PHE A 53 -1.83 4.04 -1.75
C PHE A 53 -2.90 4.76 -0.91
N GLU A 54 -2.64 5.98 -0.43
CA GLU A 54 -3.65 6.76 0.31
C GLU A 54 -4.92 7.03 -0.50
N GLU A 55 -4.81 7.25 -1.81
CA GLU A 55 -5.96 7.52 -2.69
C GLU A 55 -6.78 6.27 -3.01
N LYS A 56 -6.13 5.10 -3.14
CA LYS A 56 -6.76 3.88 -3.68
C LYS A 56 -7.15 2.89 -2.59
N PHE A 57 -6.70 3.05 -1.36
CA PHE A 57 -6.88 2.07 -0.30
C PHE A 57 -7.56 2.68 0.92
N ILE A 58 -8.68 2.09 1.32
CA ILE A 58 -9.47 2.56 2.46
C ILE A 58 -9.11 1.69 3.66
N LYS A 59 -8.62 2.32 4.74
CA LYS A 59 -8.33 1.61 6.00
C LYS A 59 -9.63 1.00 6.51
N GLN A 60 -9.62 -0.30 6.77
CA GLN A 60 -10.74 -0.95 7.43
C GLN A 60 -10.74 -0.54 8.90
N GLN A 61 -11.80 0.14 9.34
CA GLN A 61 -12.02 0.41 10.77
C GLN A 61 -12.54 -0.89 11.39
N ASN A 62 -11.75 -1.48 12.28
CA ASN A 62 -12.23 -2.51 13.21
C ASN A 62 -12.85 -1.83 14.42
#